data_AF-A0A7C9RHV0-F1
#
_entry.id   AF-A0A7C9RHV0-F1
#
_cell.length_a   1.000
_cell.length_b   1.000
_cell.length_c   1.000
_cell.angle_alpha   90.00
_cell.angle_beta   90.00
_cell.angle_gamma   90.00
#
_symmetry.space_group_name_H-M   'P 1'
#
loop_
_entity.id
_entity.type
_entity.pdbx_description
1 polymer ?
#
loop_
_entity_poly.entity_id
_entity_poly.type
_entity_poly.pdbx_seq_one_letter_code
_entity_poly.pdbx_strand_id
1 'polypeptide(L)'
;MARSGASGRVVSSGQLGLIVQAEALTVEDVAARHSPHVAQIPGLVWAFRIHANGSAEPLNVDEPVDLRGDGLLWLHFNLGDLRADQWLGSADLDIPEAGKALLLSRDNFQQIHAADDSIYGVFSDLVRAIDRVTEETGYLHFVMTERLLVSGRHHALCAVDATRRVLESGQQRISSAAALLETIVEYVAETMERVAEEVGAKLD
;
A
#
# COMPACT_ATOMS: atom_id res chain seq x y z
N MET A 1 3.53 -87.21 32.85
CA MET A 1 4.91 -86.75 33.11
C MET A 1 5.53 -86.33 31.79
N ALA A 2 6.11 -85.11 31.72
CA ALA A 2 7.09 -84.56 30.74
C ALA A 2 6.81 -84.74 29.21
N ARG A 3 6.46 -83.68 28.46
CA ARG A 3 7.30 -82.63 27.82
C ARG A 3 8.25 -83.12 26.71
N SER A 4 8.04 -82.64 25.48
CA SER A 4 9.00 -81.85 24.65
C SER A 4 8.79 -82.06 23.13
N GLY A 5 8.99 -80.99 22.33
CA GLY A 5 9.32 -81.11 20.89
C GLY A 5 8.52 -80.20 19.96
N ALA A 6 9.15 -79.12 19.48
CA ALA A 6 8.59 -78.13 18.55
C ALA A 6 8.71 -78.54 17.06
N SER A 7 7.80 -78.08 16.19
CA SER A 7 8.13 -77.79 14.78
C SER A 7 7.04 -76.99 14.04
N GLY A 8 7.39 -75.76 13.60
CA GLY A 8 7.27 -75.31 12.20
C GLY A 8 5.92 -75.17 11.47
N ARG A 9 5.46 -73.90 11.40
CA ARG A 9 5.10 -73.12 10.17
C ARG A 9 3.79 -73.47 9.41
N VAL A 10 2.90 -72.46 9.26
CA VAL A 10 2.52 -71.74 8.00
C VAL A 10 1.18 -70.98 8.17
N VAL A 11 1.28 -69.66 8.02
CA VAL A 11 0.36 -68.59 7.53
C VAL A 11 -1.13 -68.90 7.22
N SER A 12 -2.05 -68.10 7.79
CA SER A 12 -3.26 -67.51 7.16
C SER A 12 -3.98 -66.64 8.21
N SER A 13 -3.96 -65.29 8.11
CA SER A 13 -4.96 -64.41 7.48
C SER A 13 -6.26 -64.19 8.30
N GLY A 14 -6.61 -62.93 8.57
CA GLY A 14 -7.89 -62.45 9.12
C GLY A 14 -7.84 -62.02 10.60
N GLN A 15 -7.47 -60.78 10.97
CA GLN A 15 -8.25 -59.52 11.01
C GLN A 15 -9.07 -59.32 12.30
N LEU A 16 -9.12 -58.04 12.75
CA LEU A 16 -9.95 -57.39 13.78
C LEU A 16 -9.32 -57.37 15.20
N GLY A 17 -9.08 -56.24 15.85
CA GLY A 17 -9.26 -54.82 15.51
C GLY A 17 -8.62 -53.98 16.62
N LEU A 18 -7.82 -52.98 16.22
CA LEU A 18 -7.28 -51.97 17.14
C LEU A 18 -8.28 -50.81 17.15
N ILE A 19 -8.96 -50.59 18.27
CA ILE A 19 -9.80 -49.40 18.48
C ILE A 19 -8.85 -48.24 18.74
N VAL A 20 -8.63 -47.39 17.74
CA VAL A 20 -8.12 -46.02 17.94
C VAL A 20 -9.35 -45.16 18.18
N GLN A 21 -9.48 -44.62 19.39
CA GLN A 21 -10.42 -43.53 19.64
C GLN A 21 -9.94 -42.31 18.85
N ALA A 22 -10.65 -41.98 17.77
CA ALA A 22 -10.58 -40.67 17.16
C ALA A 22 -11.57 -39.79 17.92
N GLU A 23 -11.06 -38.87 18.74
CA GLU A 23 -11.87 -37.76 19.24
C GLU A 23 -12.35 -36.97 18.01
N ALA A 24 -13.67 -36.93 17.82
CA ALA A 24 -14.30 -36.14 16.80
C ALA A 24 -14.10 -34.66 17.16
N LEU A 25 -13.14 -34.00 16.52
CA LEU A 25 -13.12 -32.55 16.39
C LEU A 25 -14.45 -32.13 15.76
N THR A 26 -15.25 -31.39 16.52
CA THR A 26 -16.55 -30.90 16.08
C THR A 26 -16.37 -29.98 14.88
N VAL A 27 -17.31 -30.08 13.94
CA VAL A 27 -17.40 -29.27 12.70
C VAL A 27 -17.47 -27.76 12.94
N GLU A 28 -17.54 -27.31 14.19
CA GLU A 28 -17.60 -25.90 14.57
C GLU A 28 -16.23 -25.21 14.62
N ASP A 29 -15.13 -25.95 14.75
CA ASP A 29 -13.77 -25.36 14.92
C ASP A 29 -13.02 -25.15 13.59
N VAL A 30 -13.54 -25.67 12.47
CA VAL A 30 -12.97 -25.48 11.12
C VAL A 30 -13.61 -24.29 10.39
N ALA A 31 -14.76 -23.79 10.87
CA ALA A 31 -15.50 -22.69 10.25
C ALA A 31 -14.92 -21.30 10.56
N ALA A 32 -13.94 -21.18 11.47
CA ALA A 32 -13.35 -19.91 11.89
C ALA A 32 -12.13 -19.45 11.05
N ARG A 33 -11.91 -19.99 9.84
CA ARG A 33 -10.68 -19.70 9.06
C ARG A 33 -10.84 -18.94 7.75
N HIS A 34 -12.04 -18.53 7.35
CA HIS A 34 -12.20 -17.58 6.25
C HIS A 34 -13.40 -16.68 6.51
N SER A 35 -13.18 -15.62 7.31
CA SER A 35 -13.92 -14.38 7.08
C SER A 35 -13.72 -14.02 5.60
N PRO A 36 -14.76 -13.62 4.85
CA PRO A 36 -14.55 -13.09 3.51
C PRO A 36 -13.56 -11.94 3.68
N HIS A 37 -12.34 -12.11 3.16
CA HIS A 37 -11.35 -11.04 3.17
C HIS A 37 -11.98 -9.93 2.34
N VAL A 38 -12.50 -8.93 3.06
CA VAL A 38 -12.73 -7.59 2.57
C VAL A 38 -11.49 -7.25 1.74
N ALA A 39 -11.66 -7.03 0.44
CA ALA A 39 -10.54 -7.04 -0.50
C ALA A 39 -9.67 -5.79 -0.31
N GLN A 40 -8.76 -5.87 0.66
CA GLN A 40 -7.74 -4.85 0.93
C GLN A 40 -6.89 -4.65 -0.31
N ILE A 41 -6.58 -3.40 -0.63
CA ILE A 41 -5.68 -3.04 -1.73
C ILE A 41 -4.23 -3.23 -1.24
N PRO A 42 -3.46 -4.17 -1.81
CA PRO A 42 -2.10 -4.42 -1.33
C PRO A 42 -1.18 -3.20 -1.46
N GLY A 43 -0.41 -2.94 -0.41
CA GLY A 43 0.55 -1.83 -0.35
C GLY A 43 -0.09 -0.44 -0.29
N LEU A 44 -1.42 -0.31 -0.22
CA LEU A 44 -2.09 0.95 0.07
C LEU A 44 -1.77 1.38 1.50
N VAL A 45 -1.20 2.57 1.65
CA VAL A 45 -0.78 3.11 2.96
C VAL A 45 -1.87 4.01 3.54
N TRP A 46 -2.47 4.85 2.70
CA TRP A 46 -3.64 5.67 3.03
C TRP A 46 -4.43 5.99 1.78
N ALA A 47 -5.69 6.38 1.99
CA ALA A 47 -6.56 6.89 0.96
C ALA A 47 -7.42 8.04 1.50
N PHE A 48 -7.72 9.01 0.63
CA PHE A 48 -8.65 10.10 0.94
C PHE A 48 -9.68 10.25 -0.17
N ARG A 49 -10.91 10.54 0.21
CA ARG A 49 -11.93 11.10 -0.68
C ARG A 49 -12.08 12.58 -0.41
N ILE A 50 -11.87 13.40 -1.43
CA ILE A 50 -12.05 14.85 -1.38
C ILE A 50 -13.38 15.17 -2.05
N HIS A 51 -14.29 15.70 -1.25
CA HIS A 51 -15.67 16.00 -1.65
C HIS A 51 -15.74 17.31 -2.45
N ALA A 52 -16.86 17.56 -3.13
CA ALA A 52 -17.05 18.75 -3.96
C ALA A 52 -16.93 20.09 -3.19
N ASN A 53 -17.15 20.08 -1.88
CA ASN A 53 -16.93 21.24 -0.99
C ASN A 53 -15.46 21.41 -0.57
N GLY A 54 -14.57 20.53 -1.04
CA GLY A 54 -13.15 20.45 -0.74
C GLY A 54 -12.77 19.82 0.59
N SER A 55 -13.72 19.29 1.38
CA SER A 55 -13.36 18.56 2.60
C SER A 55 -12.76 17.19 2.25
N ALA A 56 -11.65 16.85 2.90
CA ALA A 56 -11.02 15.54 2.79
C ALA A 56 -11.57 14.57 3.85
N GLU A 57 -11.93 13.37 3.42
CA GLU A 57 -12.35 12.26 4.24
C GLU A 57 -11.29 11.15 4.15
N PRO A 58 -10.63 10.78 5.26
CA PRO A 58 -9.75 9.61 5.27
C PRO A 58 -10.58 8.33 5.11
N LEU A 59 -10.16 7.44 4.21
CA LEU A 59 -10.80 6.15 3.98
C LEU A 59 -10.08 5.04 4.76
N ASN A 60 -10.85 4.06 5.24
CA ASN A 60 -10.28 2.89 5.89
C ASN A 60 -9.62 1.97 4.85
N VAL A 61 -8.30 1.83 4.90
CA VAL A 61 -7.53 0.98 3.97
C VAL A 61 -7.74 -0.52 4.21
N ASP A 62 -8.28 -0.89 5.37
CA ASP A 62 -8.64 -2.27 5.69
C ASP A 62 -10.01 -2.67 5.08
N GLU A 63 -10.73 -1.71 4.49
CA GLU A 63 -12.03 -1.89 3.83
C GLU A 63 -11.93 -1.72 2.31
N PRO A 64 -12.93 -2.16 1.51
CA PRO A 64 -12.89 -2.01 0.08
C PRO A 64 -13.04 -0.53 -0.25
N VAL A 65 -12.10 0.01 -1.03
CA VAL A 65 -12.15 1.40 -1.48
C VAL A 65 -12.99 1.49 -2.74
N ASP A 66 -14.02 2.33 -2.73
CA ASP A 66 -14.78 2.65 -3.94
C ASP A 66 -13.94 3.52 -4.90
N LEU A 67 -13.37 2.90 -5.92
CA LEU A 67 -12.54 3.57 -6.91
C LEU A 67 -13.32 4.52 -7.84
N ARG A 68 -14.66 4.41 -7.88
CA ARG A 68 -15.53 5.15 -8.82
C ARG A 68 -16.53 6.08 -8.14
N GLY A 69 -16.44 6.20 -6.82
CA GLY A 69 -17.29 7.10 -6.05
C GLY A 69 -17.13 8.56 -6.42
N ASP A 70 -18.04 9.38 -5.92
CA ASP A 70 -18.00 10.83 -6.16
C ASP A 70 -16.81 11.51 -5.49
N GLY A 71 -16.42 12.65 -6.06
CA GLY A 71 -15.26 13.42 -5.62
C GLY A 71 -13.93 12.97 -6.24
N LEU A 72 -12.87 13.56 -5.72
CA LEU A 72 -11.48 13.25 -6.04
C LEU A 72 -10.98 12.17 -5.08
N LEU A 73 -10.41 11.09 -5.63
CA LEU A 73 -9.77 10.04 -4.85
C LEU A 73 -8.26 10.23 -4.84
N TRP A 74 -7.65 10.22 -3.66
CA TRP A 74 -6.20 10.12 -3.51
C TRP A 74 -5.83 8.76 -2.93
N LEU A 75 -5.00 8.00 -3.64
CA LEU A 75 -4.43 6.73 -3.19
C LEU A 75 -2.91 6.88 -3.05
N HIS A 76 -2.35 6.43 -1.92
CA HIS A 76 -0.91 6.45 -1.70
C HIS A 76 -0.35 5.06 -1.39
N PHE A 77 0.65 4.63 -2.15
CA PHE A 77 1.20 3.28 -2.10
C PHE A 77 2.63 3.21 -1.56
N ASN A 78 2.91 2.14 -0.85
CA ASN A 78 4.27 1.66 -0.63
C ASN A 78 4.70 0.82 -1.84
N LEU A 79 5.44 1.42 -2.77
CA LEU A 79 6.00 0.76 -3.95
C LEU A 79 7.12 -0.22 -3.59
N GLY A 80 7.54 -0.31 -2.32
CA GLY A 80 8.37 -1.39 -1.83
C GLY A 80 7.61 -2.72 -1.64
N ASP A 81 6.28 -2.71 -1.61
CA ASP A 81 5.46 -3.92 -1.54
C ASP A 81 5.20 -4.46 -2.95
N LEU A 82 5.81 -5.59 -3.30
CA LEU A 82 5.67 -6.22 -4.62
C LEU A 82 4.22 -6.56 -4.99
N ARG A 83 3.33 -6.68 -4.01
CA ARG A 83 1.89 -6.91 -4.26
C ARG A 83 1.19 -5.64 -4.75
N ALA A 84 1.71 -4.45 -4.39
CA ALA A 84 1.23 -3.17 -4.91
C ALA A 84 1.46 -3.09 -6.41
N ASP A 85 2.64 -3.48 -6.89
CA ASP A 85 2.97 -3.48 -8.32
C ASP A 85 1.99 -4.34 -9.13
N GLN A 86 1.71 -5.55 -8.63
CA GLN A 86 0.77 -6.46 -9.27
C GLN A 86 -0.66 -5.88 -9.29
N TRP A 87 -1.08 -5.25 -8.19
CA TRP A 87 -2.39 -4.63 -8.10
C TRP A 87 -2.49 -3.42 -9.04
N LEU A 88 -1.54 -2.47 -8.97
CA LEU A 88 -1.48 -1.27 -9.82
C LEU A 88 -1.41 -1.63 -11.32
N GLY A 89 -0.72 -2.71 -11.67
CA GLY A 89 -0.63 -3.19 -13.05
C GLY A 89 -1.92 -3.83 -13.57
N SER A 90 -2.79 -4.33 -12.70
CA SER A 90 -4.03 -5.04 -13.09
C SER A 90 -5.32 -4.29 -12.77
N ALA A 91 -5.26 -3.29 -11.88
CA ALA A 91 -6.40 -2.48 -11.50
C ALA A 91 -6.90 -1.63 -12.68
N ASP A 92 -8.22 -1.60 -12.84
CA ASP A 92 -8.91 -0.72 -13.77
C ASP A 92 -9.02 0.68 -13.16
N LEU A 93 -7.93 1.44 -13.28
CA LEU A 93 -7.82 2.83 -12.85
C LEU A 93 -7.91 3.73 -14.08
N ASP A 94 -8.63 4.84 -13.94
CA ASP A 94 -8.73 5.89 -14.95
C ASP A 94 -7.44 6.72 -14.97
N ILE A 95 -6.36 6.12 -15.48
CA ILE A 95 -5.03 6.70 -15.66
C ILE A 95 -4.43 6.21 -16.99
N PRO A 96 -3.60 7.03 -17.66
CA PRO A 96 -2.95 6.60 -18.89
C PRO A 96 -1.92 5.50 -18.63
N GLU A 97 -1.75 4.62 -19.61
CA GLU A 97 -0.77 3.51 -19.53
C GLU A 97 0.66 4.03 -19.31
N ALA A 98 1.02 5.19 -19.86
CA ALA A 98 2.32 5.82 -19.61
C ALA A 98 2.51 6.23 -18.14
N GLY A 99 1.46 6.75 -17.49
CA GLY A 99 1.48 7.09 -16.07
C GLY A 99 1.55 5.84 -15.18
N LYS A 100 0.82 4.79 -15.53
CA LYS A 100 0.90 3.48 -14.86
C LYS A 100 2.29 2.86 -15.00
N ALA A 101 2.88 2.89 -16.19
CA ALA A 101 4.24 2.43 -16.42
C ALA A 101 5.27 3.21 -15.58
N LEU A 102 5.09 4.52 -15.44
CA LEU A 102 5.96 5.35 -14.60
C LEU A 102 5.83 5.01 -13.11
N LEU A 103 4.61 4.80 -12.60
CA LEU A 103 4.38 4.36 -11.21
C LEU A 103 5.09 3.04 -10.89
N LEU A 104 5.12 2.11 -11.85
CA LEU A 104 5.75 0.79 -11.72
C LEU A 104 7.26 0.80 -12.04
N SER A 105 7.76 1.93 -12.55
CA SER A 105 9.18 2.07 -12.84
C SER A 105 9.99 2.17 -11.56
N ARG A 106 11.26 1.78 -11.63
CA ARG A 106 12.25 2.06 -10.57
C ARG A 106 13.08 3.29 -10.89
N ASP A 107 12.61 4.10 -11.84
CA ASP A 107 13.31 5.28 -12.30
C ASP A 107 13.24 6.34 -11.20
N ASN A 108 14.42 6.72 -10.72
CA ASN A 108 14.62 7.62 -9.61
C ASN A 108 15.25 8.91 -10.11
N PHE A 109 14.62 9.55 -11.09
CA PHE A 109 15.00 10.88 -11.57
C PHE A 109 13.75 11.73 -11.75
N GLN A 110 13.89 13.02 -11.46
CA GLN A 110 12.79 13.97 -11.50
C GLN A 110 12.34 14.23 -12.94
N GLN A 111 11.04 14.05 -13.18
CA GLN A 111 10.42 14.24 -14.49
C GLN A 111 8.93 14.54 -14.33
N ILE A 112 8.36 15.27 -15.29
CA ILE A 112 6.93 15.54 -15.36
C ILE A 112 6.47 15.48 -16.80
N HIS A 113 5.33 14.84 -17.01
CA HIS A 113 4.73 14.61 -18.31
C HIS A 113 3.25 15.00 -18.25
N ALA A 114 2.72 15.48 -19.37
CA ALA A 114 1.30 15.75 -19.54
C ALA A 114 0.82 15.06 -20.82
N ALA A 115 -0.19 14.21 -20.68
CA ALA A 115 -0.82 13.48 -21.79
C ALA A 115 -2.23 13.01 -21.37
N ASP A 116 -3.16 12.93 -22.32
CA ASP A 116 -4.49 12.34 -22.12
C ASP A 116 -5.22 12.87 -20.85
N ASP A 117 -5.34 14.21 -20.76
CA ASP A 117 -5.94 14.94 -19.63
C ASP A 117 -5.38 14.55 -18.25
N SER A 118 -4.13 14.08 -18.25
CA SER A 118 -3.44 13.58 -17.07
C SER A 118 -2.05 14.20 -16.95
N ILE A 119 -1.58 14.29 -15.72
CA ILE A 119 -0.21 14.67 -15.38
C ILE A 119 0.41 13.53 -14.60
N TYR A 120 1.61 13.11 -14.96
CA TYR A 120 2.33 12.06 -14.24
C TYR A 120 3.81 12.37 -14.20
N GLY A 121 4.48 11.90 -13.15
CA GLY A 121 5.86 12.30 -12.93
C GLY A 121 6.47 11.66 -11.70
N VAL A 122 7.67 12.15 -11.40
CA VAL A 122 8.44 11.82 -10.21
C VAL A 122 8.96 13.12 -9.62
N PHE A 123 8.70 13.36 -8.34
CA PHE A 123 9.31 14.44 -7.58
C PHE A 123 10.39 13.90 -6.66
N SER A 124 11.50 14.62 -6.54
CA SER A 124 12.42 14.42 -5.43
C SER A 124 11.84 15.04 -4.16
N ASP A 125 11.87 14.28 -3.07
CA ASP A 125 11.49 14.71 -1.72
C ASP A 125 12.55 14.20 -0.74
N LEU A 126 12.48 14.58 0.53
CA LEU A 126 13.38 14.07 1.56
C LEU A 126 12.80 12.82 2.22
N VAL A 127 13.70 11.87 2.49
CA VAL A 127 13.36 10.68 3.26
C VAL A 127 13.11 11.08 4.72
N ARG A 128 11.99 10.60 5.24
CA ARG A 128 11.57 10.79 6.62
C ARG A 128 12.24 9.74 7.51
N ALA A 129 13.13 10.16 8.40
CA ALA A 129 13.63 9.32 9.50
C ALA A 129 12.80 9.50 10.78
N ILE A 130 13.00 8.59 11.74
CA ILE A 130 12.20 8.51 12.97
C ILE A 130 12.44 9.73 13.89
N ASP A 131 13.63 10.33 13.83
CA ASP A 131 14.11 11.36 14.76
C ASP A 131 14.58 12.66 14.07
N ARG A 132 14.77 12.68 12.75
CA ARG A 132 15.22 13.88 12.01
C ARG A 132 14.79 13.85 10.55
N VAL A 133 14.81 15.02 9.92
CA VAL A 133 14.76 15.11 8.46
C VAL A 133 16.15 14.78 7.94
N THR A 134 16.21 13.82 7.04
CA THR A 134 17.47 13.38 6.46
C THR A 134 17.84 14.29 5.30
N GLU A 135 19.13 14.33 4.96
CA GLU A 135 19.61 14.86 3.68
C GLU A 135 19.46 13.79 2.56
N GLU A 136 18.85 12.64 2.86
CA GLU A 136 18.63 11.55 1.92
C GLU A 136 17.43 11.88 1.02
N THR A 137 17.68 11.87 -0.29
CA THR A 137 16.64 12.12 -1.29
C THR A 137 15.87 10.84 -1.58
N GLY A 138 14.55 10.92 -1.49
CA GLY A 138 13.62 9.91 -1.97
C GLY A 138 12.83 10.42 -3.18
N TYR A 139 12.02 9.53 -3.76
CA TYR A 139 11.27 9.82 -4.98
C TYR A 139 9.79 9.48 -4.78
N LEU A 140 8.94 10.46 -5.08
CA LEU A 140 7.50 10.33 -5.13
C LEU A 140 7.07 10.15 -6.57
N HIS A 141 6.64 8.95 -6.94
CA HIS A 141 5.99 8.69 -8.22
C HIS A 141 4.52 9.08 -8.11
N PHE A 142 3.98 9.68 -9.17
CA PHE A 142 2.55 10.02 -9.21
C PHE A 142 1.97 9.98 -10.61
N VAL A 143 0.65 9.78 -10.66
CA VAL A 143 -0.20 10.04 -11.81
C VAL A 143 -1.50 10.67 -11.32
N MET A 144 -1.94 11.69 -12.04
CA MET A 144 -3.06 12.54 -11.67
C MET A 144 -3.95 12.72 -12.89
N THR A 145 -5.25 12.51 -12.69
CA THR A 145 -6.33 12.95 -13.59
C THR A 145 -7.21 13.96 -12.85
N GLU A 146 -8.32 14.39 -13.44
CA GLU A 146 -9.26 15.30 -12.78
C GLU A 146 -9.82 14.72 -11.46
N ARG A 147 -10.04 13.39 -11.38
CA ARG A 147 -10.74 12.73 -10.28
C ARG A 147 -9.89 11.73 -9.50
N LEU A 148 -8.65 11.50 -9.89
CA LEU A 148 -7.79 10.53 -9.26
C LEU A 148 -6.36 11.07 -9.14
N LEU A 149 -5.79 10.99 -7.94
CA LEU A 149 -4.35 11.07 -7.72
C LEU A 149 -3.89 9.72 -7.19
N VAL A 150 -3.04 9.03 -7.93
CA VAL A 150 -2.29 7.87 -7.42
C VAL A 150 -0.86 8.31 -7.20
N SER A 151 -0.35 8.05 -6.02
CA SER A 151 1.02 8.36 -5.64
C SER A 151 1.68 7.17 -4.97
N GLY A 152 2.99 7.08 -5.02
CA GLY A 152 3.71 6.00 -4.38
C GLY A 152 5.17 6.33 -4.13
N ARG A 153 5.75 5.64 -3.15
CA ARG A 153 7.16 5.78 -2.79
C ARG A 153 7.79 4.45 -2.43
N HIS A 154 9.12 4.36 -2.49
CA HIS A 154 9.87 3.24 -1.90
C HIS A 154 10.28 3.53 -0.44
N HIS A 155 10.63 4.78 -0.13
CA HIS A 155 11.01 5.23 1.22
C HIS A 155 9.97 6.19 1.78
N ALA A 156 9.80 6.25 3.11
CA ALA A 156 8.87 7.20 3.70
C ALA A 156 9.32 8.63 3.38
N LEU A 157 8.41 9.48 2.92
CA LEU A 157 8.71 10.82 2.43
C LEU A 157 8.07 11.89 3.32
N CYS A 158 8.69 13.08 3.37
CA CYS A 158 8.26 14.18 4.23
C CYS A 158 6.99 14.89 3.72
N ALA A 159 6.96 15.29 2.45
CA ALA A 159 5.93 16.17 1.93
C ALA A 159 4.54 15.52 1.90
N VAL A 160 4.45 14.29 1.41
CA VAL A 160 3.18 13.55 1.37
C VAL A 160 2.65 13.18 2.75
N ASP A 161 3.52 12.98 3.76
CA ASP A 161 3.09 12.81 5.15
C ASP A 161 2.59 14.15 5.75
N ALA A 162 3.22 15.27 5.40
CA ALA A 162 2.76 16.60 5.80
C ALA A 162 1.39 16.92 5.20
N THR A 163 1.21 16.70 3.89
CA THR A 163 -0.09 16.82 3.22
C THR A 163 -1.15 15.94 3.89
N ARG A 164 -0.84 14.65 4.15
CA ARG A 164 -1.75 13.74 4.85
C ARG A 164 -2.23 14.32 6.18
N ARG A 165 -1.31 14.79 7.03
CA ARG A 165 -1.64 15.34 8.36
C ARG A 165 -2.55 16.56 8.29
N VAL A 166 -2.35 17.42 7.29
CA VAL A 166 -3.18 18.61 7.10
C VAL A 166 -4.58 18.26 6.58
N LEU A 167 -4.70 17.23 5.74
CA LEU A 167 -6.02 16.73 5.35
C LEU A 167 -6.73 16.07 6.54
N GLU A 168 -6.02 15.28 7.36
CA GLU A 168 -6.55 14.66 8.58
C GLU A 168 -7.03 15.70 9.62
N SER A 169 -6.41 16.87 9.68
CA SER A 169 -6.83 17.94 10.60
C SER A 169 -8.12 18.64 10.15
N GLY A 170 -8.51 18.49 8.88
CA GLY A 170 -9.69 19.14 8.29
C GLY A 170 -9.59 20.66 8.17
N GLN A 171 -8.39 21.24 8.39
CA GLN A 171 -8.18 22.70 8.38
C GLN A 171 -8.05 23.26 6.96
N GLN A 172 -7.58 22.46 6.01
CA GLN A 172 -7.40 22.84 4.63
C GLN A 172 -8.47 22.19 3.74
N ARG A 173 -9.01 22.97 2.81
CA ARG A 173 -9.90 22.47 1.76
C ARG A 173 -9.13 22.35 0.46
N ILE A 174 -9.37 21.28 -0.27
CA ILE A 174 -8.75 21.00 -1.56
C ILE A 174 -9.78 21.12 -2.66
N SER A 175 -9.58 22.04 -3.59
CA SER A 175 -10.58 22.36 -4.63
C SER A 175 -10.51 21.44 -5.85
N SER A 176 -9.39 20.74 -6.07
CA SER A 176 -9.14 19.91 -7.25
C SER A 176 -7.94 18.99 -7.06
N ALA A 177 -7.73 18.06 -8.00
CA ALA A 177 -6.54 17.21 -8.02
C ALA A 177 -5.26 18.04 -8.18
N ALA A 178 -5.30 19.07 -9.02
CA ALA A 178 -4.19 20.00 -9.20
C ALA A 178 -3.84 20.73 -7.89
N ALA A 179 -4.85 21.19 -7.13
CA ALA A 179 -4.63 21.83 -5.83
C ALA A 179 -4.05 20.85 -4.79
N LEU A 180 -4.41 19.56 -4.85
CA LEU A 180 -3.80 18.53 -4.01
C LEU A 180 -2.32 18.35 -4.35
N LEU A 181 -1.99 18.24 -5.64
CA LEU A 181 -0.63 18.09 -6.12
C LEU A 181 0.21 19.33 -5.77
N GLU A 182 -0.35 20.53 -5.95
CA GLU A 182 0.26 21.80 -5.54
C GLU A 182 0.58 21.80 -4.05
N THR A 183 -0.36 21.39 -3.19
CA THR A 183 -0.12 21.28 -1.74
C THR A 183 1.04 20.32 -1.43
N ILE A 184 1.16 19.20 -2.14
CA ILE A 184 2.30 18.28 -1.98
C ILE A 184 3.60 18.98 -2.39
N VAL A 185 3.63 19.65 -3.53
CA VAL A 185 4.82 20.35 -4.05
C VAL A 185 5.24 21.51 -3.15
N GLU A 186 4.29 22.25 -2.56
CA GLU A 186 4.57 23.27 -1.56
C GLU A 186 5.33 22.69 -0.36
N TYR A 187 4.87 21.56 0.18
CA TYR A 187 5.59 20.88 1.27
C TYR A 187 6.95 20.32 0.86
N VAL A 188 7.12 19.90 -0.39
CA VAL A 188 8.45 19.54 -0.92
C VAL A 188 9.37 20.75 -0.86
N ALA A 189 8.91 21.90 -1.35
CA ALA A 189 9.69 23.14 -1.38
C ALA A 189 10.05 23.63 0.04
N GLU A 190 9.08 23.68 0.96
CA GLU A 190 9.31 24.04 2.37
C GLU A 190 10.34 23.12 3.05
N THR A 191 10.25 21.82 2.74
CA THR A 191 11.17 20.82 3.29
C THR A 191 12.60 21.02 2.78
N MET A 192 12.76 21.34 1.49
CA MET A 192 14.05 21.63 0.88
C MET A 192 14.67 22.94 1.40
N GLU A 193 13.85 24.00 1.53
CA GLU A 193 14.29 25.29 2.07
C GLU A 193 14.87 25.14 3.47
N ARG A 194 14.17 24.43 4.37
CA ARG A 194 14.65 24.17 5.73
C ARG A 194 15.98 23.43 5.77
N VAL A 195 16.21 22.48 4.85
CA VAL A 195 17.51 21.78 4.77
C VAL A 195 18.60 22.69 4.21
N ALA A 196 18.29 23.55 3.24
CA ALA A 196 19.24 24.52 2.73
C ALA A 196 19.71 25.51 3.81
N GLU A 197 18.78 26.01 4.64
CA GLU A 197 19.09 26.86 5.79
C GLU A 197 19.98 26.14 6.82
N GLU A 198 19.66 24.88 7.14
CA GLU A 198 20.43 24.09 8.09
C GLU A 198 21.86 23.79 7.58
N VAL A 199 22.02 23.52 6.29
CA VAL A 199 23.34 23.33 5.67
C VAL A 199 24.11 24.65 5.69
N GLY A 200 23.47 25.78 5.37
CA GLY A 200 24.09 27.10 5.44
C GLY A 200 24.61 27.43 6.84
N ALA A 201 23.81 27.19 7.87
CA ALA A 201 24.19 27.45 9.27
C ALA A 201 25.35 26.59 9.79
N LYS A 202 25.68 25.46 9.15
CA LYS A 202 26.85 24.63 9.49
C LYS A 202 28.15 25.12 8.83
N LEU A 203 28.05 25.97 7.81
CA LEU A 203 29.19 26.46 7.03
C LEU A 203 29.74 27.80 7.52
N ASP A 204 28.95 28.54 8.32
CA ASP A 204 29.35 29.75 9.06
C ASP A 204 30.04 29.42 10.40
#